data_AF-A0A2M6GLI0-F1
#
_entry.id   AF-A0A2M6GLI0-F1
#
_cell.length_a   1.000
_cell.length_b   1.000
_cell.length_c   1.000
_cell.angle_alpha   90.00
_cell.angle_beta   90.00
_cell.angle_gamma   90.00
#
_symmetry.space_group_name_H-M   'P 1'
#
loop_
_entity.id
_entity.type
_entity.pdbx_description
1 polymer ?
#
loop_
_entity_poly.entity_id
_entity_poly.type
_entity_poly.pdbx_seq_one_letter_code
_entity_poly.pdbx_strand_id
1 'polypeptide(L)' 'MKLSKIYSFKEMNSYQYIAVVGLVMTCAANVILLYLQKDIPTFWALYACWSALFIIGSIINFNSKPEEGHHHHH' A
#
# COMPACT_ATOMS: atom_id res chain seq x y z
N MET A 1 4.04 7.18 23.63
CA MET A 1 4.02 6.77 22.20
C MET A 1 3.08 7.69 21.45
N LYS A 2 3.56 8.49 20.48
CA LYS A 2 2.69 9.38 19.69
C LYS A 2 2.02 8.56 18.57
N LEU A 3 0.71 8.35 18.71
CA LEU A 3 -0.18 7.72 17.71
C LEU A 3 -0.18 8.44 16.34
N SER A 4 0.41 9.64 16.25
CA SER A 4 0.51 10.44 15.02
C SER A 4 1.43 9.85 13.95
N LYS A 5 2.28 8.87 14.27
CA LYS A 5 3.22 8.27 13.30
C LYS A 5 2.56 7.23 12.38
N ILE A 6 1.35 6.77 12.70
CA ILE A 6 0.60 5.79 11.90
C ILE A 6 -0.13 6.47 10.72
N TYR A 7 -0.31 7.80 10.78
CA TYR A 7 -1.11 8.58 9.82
C TYR A 7 -0.28 9.55 8.97
N SER A 8 1.02 9.31 8.83
CA SER A 8 1.86 10.13 7.94
C SER A 8 1.84 9.53 6.53
N PHE A 9 0.79 9.81 5.76
CA PHE A 9 0.78 9.56 4.30
C PHE A 9 1.99 10.19 3.58
N LYS A 10 2.64 11.16 4.23
CA LYS A 10 3.80 11.91 3.73
C LYS A 10 5.11 11.12 3.78
N GLU A 11 5.18 10.01 4.51
CA GLU A 11 6.33 9.08 4.56
C GLU A 11 6.03 7.76 3.83
N MET A 12 4.91 7.66 3.09
CA MET A 12 4.56 6.44 2.36
C MET A 12 5.35 6.37 1.04
N ASN A 13 6.18 5.34 0.88
CA ASN A 13 6.93 5.09 -0.33
C ASN A 13 5.98 4.75 -1.51
N SER A 14 6.37 5.01 -2.76
CA SER A 14 5.54 4.81 -3.97
C SER A 14 4.94 3.39 -4.06
N TYR A 15 5.65 2.37 -3.58
CA TYR A 15 5.17 0.99 -3.53
C TYR A 15 3.95 0.80 -2.62
N GLN A 16 3.93 1.46 -1.46
CA GLN A 16 2.80 1.40 -0.54
C GLN A 16 1.59 2.12 -1.12
N TYR A 17 1.79 3.27 -1.78
CA TYR A 17 0.71 4.02 -2.43
C TYR A 17 0.03 3.20 -3.53
N ILE A 18 0.83 2.59 -4.42
CA ILE A 18 0.32 1.74 -5.50
C ILE A 18 -0.44 0.55 -4.92
N ALA A 19 0.07 -0.07 -3.86
CA ALA A 19 -0.61 -1.19 -3.21
C ALA A 19 -1.97 -0.79 -2.60
N VAL A 20 -2.07 0.38 -1.97
CA VAL A 20 -3.35 0.90 -1.44
C VAL A 20 -4.34 1.17 -2.57
N VAL A 21 -3.92 1.86 -3.63
CA VAL A 21 -4.79 2.12 -4.80
C VAL A 21 -5.24 0.80 -5.43
N GLY A 22 -4.33 -0.17 -5.58
CA GLY A 22 -4.63 -1.50 -6.09
C GLY A 22 -5.64 -2.26 -5.24
N LEU A 23 -5.54 -2.19 -3.91
CA LEU A 23 -6.54 -2.77 -2.99
C LEU A 23 -7.91 -2.11 -3.14
N VAL A 24 -7.96 -0.78 -3.21
CA VAL A 24 -9.22 -0.04 -3.39
C VAL A 24 -9.90 -0.43 -4.70
N MET A 25 -9.14 -0.50 -5.80
CA MET A 25 -9.67 -0.93 -7.10
C MET A 25 -10.10 -2.40 -7.08
N THR A 26 -9.36 -3.28 -6.40
CA THR A 26 -9.73 -4.69 -6.24
C THR A 26 -11.04 -4.84 -5.46
N CYS A 27 -11.22 -4.08 -4.38
CA CYS A 27 -12.48 -4.03 -3.64
C CYS A 27 -13.63 -3.53 -4.51
N ALA A 28 -13.44 -2.47 -5.28
CA ALA A 28 -14.46 -1.96 -6.20
C ALA A 28 -14.85 -3.01 -7.26
N ALA A 29 -13.86 -3.70 -7.84
CA ALA A 29 -14.09 -4.78 -8.78
C ALA A 29 -14.82 -5.97 -8.13
N ASN A 30 -14.53 -6.27 -6.86
CA ASN A 30 -15.24 -7.32 -6.13
C ASN A 30 -16.71 -6.98 -5.91
N VAL A 31 -17.02 -5.73 -5.58
CA VAL A 31 -18.41 -5.26 -5.47
C VAL A 31 -19.14 -5.40 -6.81
N ILE A 32 -18.49 -5.08 -7.92
CA ILE A 32 -19.05 -5.26 -9.26
C ILE A 32 -19.29 -6.75 -9.55
N LEU A 33 -18.35 -7.63 -9.21
CA LEU A 33 -18.50 -9.08 -9.39
C LEU A 33 -19.65 -9.65 -8.56
N LEU A 34 -19.81 -9.19 -7.31
CA LEU A 34 -20.94 -9.54 -6.45
C LEU A 34 -22.27 -9.09 -7.07
N TYR A 35 -22.32 -7.87 -7.62
CA TYR A 35 -23.50 -7.37 -8.32
C TYR A 35 -23.83 -8.19 -9.58
N LEU A 36 -22.82 -8.68 -10.28
CA LEU A 36 -22.95 -9.54 -11.45
C LEU A 36 -23.14 -11.03 -11.10
N GLN A 37 -23.15 -11.40 -9.80
CA GLN A 37 -23.16 -12.77 -9.30
C GLN A 37 -22.12 -13.69 -9.98
N LYS A 38 -20.93 -13.13 -10.27
CA LYS A 38 -19.83 -13.88 -10.87
C LYS A 38 -18.77 -14.20 -9.84
N ASP A 39 -18.58 -15.50 -9.60
CA ASP A 39 -17.48 -16.02 -8.80
C ASP A 39 -16.25 -16.27 -9.68
N ILE A 40 -15.15 -15.60 -9.33
CA ILE A 40 -13.84 -15.86 -9.90
C ILE A 40 -12.98 -16.47 -8.78
N PRO A 41 -12.69 -17.78 -8.83
CA PRO A 41 -12.06 -18.49 -7.71
C PRO A 41 -10.66 -17.97 -7.38
N THR A 42 -9.97 -17.37 -8.34
CA THR A 42 -8.63 -16.80 -8.17
C THR A 42 -8.64 -15.31 -7.81
N PHE A 43 -9.81 -14.69 -7.61
CA PHE A 43 -9.90 -13.25 -7.32
C PHE A 43 -9.24 -12.89 -5.98
N TRP A 44 -9.19 -13.83 -5.02
CA TRP A 44 -8.43 -13.66 -3.78
C TRP A 44 -6.96 -13.31 -4.01
N ALA A 45 -6.39 -13.72 -5.16
CA ALA A 45 -4.97 -13.57 -5.45
C ALA A 45 -4.59 -12.10 -5.65
N LEU A 46 -5.53 -11.25 -6.10
CA LEU A 46 -5.29 -9.81 -6.16
C LEU A 46 -5.10 -9.24 -4.76
N TYR A 47 -5.93 -9.60 -3.79
CA TYR A 47 -5.79 -9.15 -2.42
C TYR A 47 -4.45 -9.60 -1.81
N ALA A 48 -4.05 -10.84 -2.06
CA ALA A 48 -2.76 -11.37 -1.63
C ALA A 48 -1.57 -10.66 -2.30
N CYS A 49 -1.68 -10.34 -3.59
CA CYS A 49 -0.65 -9.62 -4.34
C CYS A 49 -0.44 -8.21 -3.79
N TRP A 50 -1.54 -7.46 -3.61
CA TRP A 50 -1.45 -6.09 -3.11
C TRP A 50 -1.03 -6.04 -1.64
N SER A 51 -1.47 -6.98 -0.80
CA SER A 51 -1.02 -7.06 0.59
C SER A 51 0.48 -7.38 0.66
N ALA A 52 0.98 -8.30 -0.16
CA ALA A 52 2.40 -8.61 -0.24
C ALA A 52 3.23 -7.39 -0.69
N LEU A 53 2.78 -6.66 -1.73
CA LEU A 53 3.43 -5.42 -2.16
C LEU A 53 3.44 -4.34 -1.08
N PHE A 54 2.33 -4.21 -0.34
CA PHE A 54 2.25 -3.26 0.77
C PHE A 54 3.23 -3.63 1.90
N ILE A 55 3.33 -4.92 2.24
CA ILE A 55 4.26 -5.42 3.26
C ILE A 55 5.71 -5.17 2.82
N ILE A 56 6.07 -5.52 1.58
CA ILE A 56 7.41 -5.28 1.04
C ILE A 56 7.73 -3.79 1.03
N GLY A 57 6.80 -2.95 0.54
CA GLY A 57 6.96 -1.51 0.56
C GLY A 57 7.14 -0.95 1.98
N SER A 58 6.46 -1.55 2.97
CA SER A 58 6.60 -1.20 4.39
C SER A 58 7.95 -1.59 4.98
N ILE A 59 8.47 -2.76 4.62
CA ILE A 59 9.82 -3.21 5.02
C ILE A 59 10.88 -2.29 4.42
N ILE A 60 10.76 -1.95 3.14
CA ILE A 60 11.67 -1.00 2.47
C ILE A 60 11.60 0.36 3.15
N ASN A 61 10.40 0.86 3.44
CA ASN A 61 10.22 2.15 4.12
C ASN A 61 10.83 2.14 5.54
N PHE A 62 10.69 1.04 6.27
CA PHE A 62 11.27 0.91 7.61
C PHE A 62 12.80 0.84 7.59
N ASN A 63 13.39 0.19 6.58
CA ASN A 63 14.84 0.10 6.39
C ASN A 63 15.44 1.35 5.73
N SER A 64 14.60 2.22 5.16
CA SER A 64 15.02 3.53 4.67
C SER A 64 15.31 4.38 5.90
N LYS A 65 16.59 4.52 6.26
CA LYS A 65 17.03 5.48 7.27
C LYS A 65 16.44 6.86 6.93
N PRO A 66 16.07 7.69 7.92
CA PRO A 66 15.77 9.08 7.64
C PRO A 66 16.96 9.66 6.87
N GLU A 67 16.71 10.40 5.80
CA GLU A 67 17.74 11.22 5.15
C GLU A 67 18.49 11.94 6.27
N GLU A 68 19.74 11.52 6.51
CA GLU A 68 20.70 12.35 7.19
C GLU A 68 20.73 13.64 6.39
N GLY A 69 20.30 14.73 7.04
CA GLY A 69 19.92 15.96 6.39
C GLY A 69 20.88 16.31 5.26
N HIS A 70 20.32 16.51 4.07
CA HIS A 70 20.97 17.34 3.07
C HIS A 70 21.20 18.70 3.70
N HIS A 71 22.38 18.85 4.29
CA HIS A 71 22.98 20.13 4.56
C HIS A 71 23.01 20.86 3.22
N HIS A 72 22.11 21.82 3.07
CA HIS A 72 22.26 22.92 2.14
C HIS A 72 23.57 23.64 2.50
N HIS A 73 24.67 23.25 1.88
CA HIS A 73 25.81 24.14 1.73
C HIS A 73 25.70 24.77 0.34
N HIS A 74 25.27 26.04 0.37
CA HIS A 74 25.55 27.15 -0.55
C HIS A 74 25.95 26.82 -2.00
#